data_AF-A0A961GBL2-F1
#
_entry.id   AF-A0A961GBL2-F1
#
_cell.length_a   1.000
_cell.length_b   1.000
_cell.length_c   1.000
_cell.angle_alpha   90.00
_cell.angle_beta   90.00
_cell.angle_gamma   90.00
#
_symmetry.space_group_name_H-M   'P 1'
#
loop_
_entity.id
_entity.type
_entity.pdbx_description
1 polymer ?
#
loop_
_entity_poly.entity_id
_entity_poly.type
_entity_poly.pdbx_seq_one_letter_code
_entity_poly.pdbx_strand_id
1 'polypeptide(L)' 'INNVLAFPGIFRGALDAGATKITENMKLAAARAIAEVVGDELHPRYIVPIAFDHRVAPAVAAAVEAAARADGVCRGA' A
#
# COMPACT_ATOMS: atom_id res chain seq x y z
N ILE A 1 2.19 -12.69 9.46
CA ILE A 1 2.29 -11.37 8.77
C ILE A 1 3.59 -11.37 7.97
N ASN A 2 3.56 -10.98 6.69
CA ASN A 2 4.71 -11.04 5.78
C ASN A 2 4.75 -9.78 4.88
N ASN A 3 5.96 -9.32 4.55
CA ASN A 3 6.21 -8.12 3.75
C ASN A 3 5.83 -8.26 2.25
N VAL A 4 5.59 -9.48 1.77
CA VAL A 4 5.07 -9.78 0.43
C VAL A 4 3.77 -9.05 0.13
N LEU A 5 2.98 -8.73 1.16
CA LEU A 5 1.75 -7.95 1.06
C LEU A 5 2.01 -6.46 0.77
N ALA A 6 3.18 -5.94 1.14
CA ALA A 6 3.48 -4.53 1.10
C ALA A 6 4.39 -4.14 -0.08
N PHE A 7 5.48 -4.89 -0.30
CA PHE A 7 6.52 -4.47 -1.25
C PHE A 7 6.03 -4.28 -2.68
N PRO A 8 5.28 -5.20 -3.30
CA PRO A 8 4.86 -5.03 -4.70
C PRO A 8 4.04 -3.76 -4.89
N GLY A 9 3.08 -3.51 -3.99
CA GLY A 9 2.22 -2.32 -4.04
C GLY A 9 2.97 -1.03 -3.72
N ILE A 10 3.79 -1.00 -2.67
CA ILE A 10 4.56 0.20 -2.28
C ILE A 10 5.47 0.65 -3.43
N PHE A 11 6.22 -0.27 -4.02
CA PHE A 11 7.11 0.10 -5.12
C PHE A 11 6.32 0.51 -6.37
N ARG A 12 5.23 -0.18 -6.69
CA ARG A 12 4.40 0.17 -7.83
C ARG A 12 3.80 1.57 -7.69
N GLY A 13 3.16 1.86 -6.55
CA GLY A 13 2.57 3.18 -6.29
C GLY A 13 3.61 4.31 -6.26
N ALA A 14 4.77 4.06 -5.67
CA ALA A 14 5.87 5.03 -5.66
C ALA A 14 6.40 5.31 -7.08
N LEU A 15 6.54 4.27 -7.92
CA LEU A 15 6.96 4.41 -9.31
C LEU A 15 5.93 5.16 -10.15
N ASP A 16 4.65 4.82 -10.01
CA ASP A 16 3.55 5.46 -10.74
C ASP A 16 3.40 6.95 -10.38
N ALA A 17 3.65 7.31 -9.11
CA ALA A 17 3.68 8.71 -8.68
C ALA A 17 4.94 9.46 -9.14
N GLY A 18 6.00 8.75 -9.55
CA GLY A 18 7.32 9.34 -9.74
C GLY A 18 7.95 9.82 -8.42
N ALA A 19 7.67 9.14 -7.30
CA ALA A 19 8.18 9.49 -5.98
C ALA A 19 9.71 9.38 -5.90
N THR A 20 10.35 10.34 -5.25
CA THR A 20 11.82 10.39 -5.08
C THR A 20 12.31 9.68 -3.81
N LYS A 21 11.41 9.44 -2.86
CA LYS A 21 11.66 8.73 -1.60
C LYS A 21 10.39 8.05 -1.12
N ILE A 22 10.53 7.03 -0.28
CA ILE A 22 9.42 6.43 0.47
C ILE A 22 9.27 7.14 1.81
N THR A 23 8.09 7.70 2.09
CA THR A 23 7.79 8.41 3.33
C THR A 23 7.13 7.51 4.36
N GLU A 24 7.07 7.95 5.62
CA GLU A 24 6.29 7.25 6.66
C GLU A 24 4.79 7.28 6.35
N ASN A 25 4.27 8.35 5.74
CA ASN A 25 2.87 8.44 5.32
C ASN A 25 2.54 7.40 4.25
N MET A 26 3.45 7.13 3.30
CA MET A 26 3.28 6.05 2.32
C MET A 26 3.23 4.67 3.00
N LYS A 27 4.04 4.43 4.03
CA LYS A 27 4.00 3.16 4.80
C LYS A 27 2.68 3.02 5.57
N LEU A 28 2.22 4.09 6.20
CA LEU A 28 0.93 4.12 6.90
C LEU A 28 -0.24 3.90 5.92
N ALA A 29 -0.19 4.52 4.74
CA ALA A 29 -1.18 4.32 3.68
C ALA A 29 -1.22 2.87 3.20
N ALA A 30 -0.05 2.26 2.97
CA ALA A 30 0.04 0.84 2.63
C ALA A 30 -0.54 -0.07 3.73
N ALA A 31 -0.23 0.20 5.00
CA ALA A 31 -0.77 -0.57 6.12
C ALA A 31 -2.30 -0.46 6.22
N ARG A 32 -2.86 0.74 6.02
CA ARG A 32 -4.31 0.97 5.98
C ARG A 32 -4.96 0.22 4.81
N ALA A 33 -4.39 0.33 3.61
CA ALA A 33 -4.89 -0.39 2.44
C ALA A 33 -4.90 -1.92 2.63
N ILE A 34 -3.85 -2.49 3.25
CA ILE A 34 -3.82 -3.92 3.58
C ILE A 34 -4.94 -4.30 4.56
N ALA A 35 -5.20 -3.46 5.56
CA ALA A 35 -6.26 -3.70 6.53
C ALA A 35 -7.66 -3.58 5.89
N GLU A 36 -7.86 -2.62 4.99
CA GLU A 36 -9.11 -2.43 4.25
C GLU A 36 -9.45 -3.61 3.34
N VAL A 37 -8.45 -4.33 2.81
CA VAL A 37 -8.68 -5.56 2.02
C VAL A 37 -9.33 -6.67 2.84
N VAL A 38 -9.08 -6.73 4.16
CA VAL A 38 -9.76 -7.68 5.06
C VAL A 38 -11.23 -7.32 5.19
N GLY A 39 -11.53 -6.03 5.39
CA GLY A 39 -12.88 -5.51 5.51
C GLY A 39 -13.74 -6.28 6.53
N ASP A 40 -14.96 -6.64 6.12
CA ASP A 40 -15.93 -7.36 6.95
C ASP A 40 -15.62 -8.86 7.11
N GLU A 41 -14.63 -9.40 6.39
CA GLU A 41 -14.17 -10.79 6.54
C GLU A 41 -13.31 -10.99 7.80
N LEU A 42 -13.15 -9.96 8.64
CA LEU A 42 -12.32 -9.99 9.84
C LEU A 42 -12.81 -11.07 10.84
N HIS A 43 -11.96 -12.05 11.10
CA HIS A 43 -12.19 -13.04 12.15
C HIS A 43 -10.86 -13.53 12.75
N PRO A 44 -10.85 -14.27 13.88
CA PRO A 44 -9.61 -14.63 14.58
C PRO A 44 -8.56 -15.42 13.78
N ARG A 45 -8.94 -15.96 12.62
CA ARG A 45 -8.04 -16.68 11.70
C ARG A 45 -7.75 -15.92 10.41
N TYR A 46 -8.33 -14.73 10.23
CA TYR A 46 -8.15 -13.86 9.06
C TYR A 46 -8.08 -12.40 9.52
N ILE A 47 -6.90 -12.05 10.07
CA ILE A 47 -6.59 -10.70 10.57
C ILE A 47 -5.73 -9.89 9.58
N VAL A 48 -5.23 -10.55 8.53
CA VAL A 48 -4.40 -9.98 7.47
C VAL A 48 -4.61 -10.80 6.20
N PRO A 49 -4.61 -10.21 5.00
CA PRO A 49 -4.79 -10.96 3.76
C PRO A 49 -3.70 -12.00 3.54
N ILE A 50 -4.00 -13.02 2.73
CA ILE A 50 -3.02 -14.04 2.33
C ILE A 50 -2.04 -13.47 1.31
N ALA A 51 -0.82 -14.03 1.26
CA ALA A 51 0.29 -13.51 0.47
C ALA A 51 -0.02 -13.25 -1.02
N PHE A 52 -0.90 -14.06 -1.62
CA PHE A 52 -1.26 -13.99 -3.03
C PHE A 52 -2.70 -13.50 -3.24
N ASP A 53 -3.27 -12.79 -2.27
CA ASP A 53 -4.53 -12.08 -2.47
C ASP A 53 -4.33 -10.97 -3.51
N HIS A 54 -4.88 -11.19 -4.70
CA HIS A 54 -4.74 -10.31 -5.86
C HIS A 54 -5.31 -8.90 -5.63
N ARG A 55 -6.13 -8.71 -4.59
CA ARG A 55 -6.68 -7.39 -4.21
C ARG A 55 -5.64 -6.49 -3.55
N VAL A 56 -4.62 -7.08 -2.91
CA VAL A 56 -3.67 -6.34 -2.05
C VAL A 56 -2.76 -5.42 -2.84
N ALA A 57 -2.06 -5.95 -3.85
CA ALA A 57 -1.06 -5.16 -4.57
C ALA A 57 -1.65 -3.92 -5.28
N PRO A 58 -2.80 -4.01 -5.99
CA PRO A 58 -3.45 -2.83 -6.57
C PRO A 58 -3.92 -1.81 -5.53
N ALA A 59 -4.52 -2.28 -4.42
CA ALA A 59 -5.00 -1.39 -3.35
C ALA A 59 -3.85 -0.63 -2.69
N VAL A 60 -2.77 -1.33 -2.36
CA VAL A 60 -1.56 -0.71 -1.78
C VAL A 60 -0.92 0.27 -2.77
N ALA A 61 -0.83 -0.07 -4.05
CA ALA A 61 -0.26 0.81 -5.06
C ALA A 61 -1.03 2.13 -5.18
N ALA A 62 -2.35 2.07 -5.28
CA ALA A 62 -3.21 3.26 -5.35
C ALA A 62 -3.08 4.14 -4.10
N ALA A 63 -3.11 3.54 -2.90
CA ALA A 63 -2.97 4.27 -1.64
C ALA A 63 -1.59 4.95 -1.51
N VAL A 64 -0.53 4.25 -1.93
CA VAL A 64 0.84 4.77 -1.87
C VAL A 64 1.06 5.87 -2.89
N GLU A 65 0.51 5.75 -4.10
CA GLU A 65 0.57 6.82 -5.11
C GLU A 65 -0.09 8.11 -4.59
N ALA A 66 -1.31 7.99 -4.04
CA ALA A 66 -2.02 9.13 -3.47
C ALA A 66 -1.24 9.78 -2.32
N ALA A 67 -0.66 8.98 -1.42
CA ALA A 67 0.17 9.48 -0.32
C ALA A 67 1.44 10.19 -0.84
N ALA A 68 2.12 9.63 -1.84
CA ALA A 68 3.31 10.24 -2.43
C ALA A 68 3.02 11.61 -3.07
N ARG A 69 1.86 11.75 -3.74
CA ARG A 69 1.40 13.02 -4.30
C ARG A 69 1.08 14.03 -3.20
N ALA A 70 0.37 13.61 -2.16
CA ALA A 70 0.02 14.46 -1.01
C ALA A 70 1.26 14.94 -0.23
N ASP A 71 2.29 14.09 -0.12
CA ASP A 71 3.55 14.43 0.55
C ASP A 71 4.46 15.35 -0.28
N GLY A 72 4.13 15.62 -1.55
CA GLY A 72 4.94 16.48 -2.42
C GLY A 72 6.32 15.89 -2.76
N VAL A 73 6.45 14.56 -2.78
CA VAL A 73 7.74 13.88 -3.05
C VAL A 73 7.89 13.40 -4.49
N CYS A 74 6.93 13.74 -5.36
CA CYS A 74 6.88 13.33 -6.76
C CYS A 74 7.74 14.24 -7.65
N ARG A 75 8.38 13.68 -8.69
CA ARG A 75 9.15 14.47 -9.66
C ARG A 75 8.21 15.39 -10.45
N GLY A 76 8.57 16.67 -10.53
CA GLY A 76 7.80 17.67 -11.30
C GLY A 76 6.48 18.10 -10.65
N ALA A 77 6.31 17.84 -9.35
CA ALA A 77 5.23 18.38 -8.53
C ALA A 77 5.52 19.83 -8.09
#